data_AF-A0A933T3W0-F1
#
_entry.id   AF-A0A933T3W0-F1
#
_cell.length_a   1.000
_cell.length_b   1.000
_cell.length_c   1.000
_cell.angle_alpha   90.00
_cell.angle_beta   90.00
_cell.angle_gamma   90.00
#
_symmetry.space_group_name_H-M   'P 1'
#
loop_
_entity.id
_entity.type
_entity.pdbx_description
1 polymer ?
#
loop_
_entity_poly.entity_id
_entity_poly.type
_entity_poly.pdbx_seq_one_letter_code
_entity_poly.pdbx_strand_id
1 'polypeptide(L)'
;MKRKDIKKCAVCGKGVMHTGLPLFWAISVQRFGIDMSAVHKQAGLEMMLGSPVLASIMGPDEDLAKHVMEKIEVILCEECIDTRIPILIERLEEKRESEQERITR
;
A
#
# COMPACT_ATOMS: atom_id res chain seq x y z
N MET A 1 -14.78 -0.92 -16.68
CA MET A 1 -15.43 -1.83 -15.70
C MET A 1 -16.80 -2.23 -16.21
N LYS A 2 -17.18 -3.50 -16.08
CA LYS A 2 -18.54 -4.00 -16.32
C LYS A 2 -19.34 -3.88 -15.01
N ARG A 3 -20.67 -4.02 -15.07
CA ARG A 3 -21.56 -3.90 -13.90
C ARG A 3 -21.11 -4.76 -12.71
N LYS A 4 -20.63 -5.98 -12.98
CA LYS A 4 -20.13 -6.95 -11.98
C LYS A 4 -18.86 -6.50 -11.25
N ASP A 5 -18.09 -5.60 -11.86
CA ASP A 5 -16.83 -5.12 -11.29
C ASP A 5 -17.09 -3.95 -10.31
N ILE A 6 -18.26 -3.32 -10.38
CA ILE A 6 -18.67 -2.21 -9.51
C ILE A 6 -19.21 -2.76 -8.19
N LYS A 7 -18.31 -2.93 -7.23
CA LYS A 7 -18.62 -3.37 -5.85
C LYS A 7 -19.10 -2.20 -4.98
N LYS A 8 -19.58 -2.52 -3.78
CA LYS A 8 -19.88 -1.53 -2.73
C LYS A 8 -18.58 -0.87 -2.24
N CYS A 9 -18.69 0.33 -1.68
CA CYS A 9 -17.56 1.03 -1.07
C CYS A 9 -16.96 0.17 0.06
N ALA A 10 -15.63 0.00 0.05
CA ALA A 10 -14.92 -0.81 1.04
C ALA A 10 -15.00 -0.26 2.49
N VAL A 11 -15.27 1.03 2.65
CA VAL A 11 -15.36 1.69 3.96
C VAL A 11 -16.80 1.77 4.46
N CYS A 12 -17.72 2.41 3.74
CA CYS A 12 -19.08 2.57 4.26
C CYS A 12 -20.03 1.39 3.91
N GLY A 13 -19.64 0.49 3.01
CA GLY A 13 -20.47 -0.63 2.57
C GLY A 13 -21.68 -0.26 1.71
N LYS A 14 -21.86 1.03 1.40
CA LYS A 14 -22.94 1.54 0.53
C LYS A 14 -22.57 1.39 -0.96
N GLY A 15 -23.55 1.58 -1.85
CA GLY A 15 -23.30 1.68 -3.29
C GLY A 15 -22.40 2.89 -3.60
N VAL A 16 -21.54 2.78 -4.60
CA VAL A 16 -20.50 3.80 -4.85
C VAL A 16 -21.06 5.16 -5.28
N MET A 17 -22.26 5.20 -5.85
CA MET A 17 -22.97 6.43 -6.25
C MET A 17 -23.90 7.01 -5.16
N HIS A 18 -23.84 6.53 -3.91
CA HIS A 18 -24.78 6.97 -2.87
C HIS A 18 -24.62 8.45 -2.47
N THR A 19 -23.53 9.10 -2.88
CA THR A 19 -23.30 10.53 -2.69
C THR A 19 -24.08 11.39 -3.70
N GLY A 20 -24.78 10.78 -4.67
CA GLY A 20 -25.47 11.48 -5.75
C GLY A 20 -24.56 11.86 -6.92
N LEU A 21 -23.24 11.65 -6.79
CA LEU A 21 -22.28 11.86 -7.86
C LEU A 21 -22.07 10.56 -8.65
N PRO A 22 -22.03 10.60 -10.00
CA PRO A 22 -21.75 9.44 -10.84
C PRO A 22 -20.24 9.14 -10.93
N LEU A 23 -19.52 9.30 -9.81
CA LEU A 23 -18.08 9.14 -9.69
C LEU A 23 -17.75 8.21 -8.51
N PHE A 24 -16.64 7.51 -8.63
CA PHE A 24 -16.08 6.66 -7.58
C PHE A 24 -14.59 6.46 -7.81
N TRP A 25 -13.89 6.04 -6.76
CA TRP A 25 -12.45 5.83 -6.78
C TRP A 25 -12.13 4.33 -6.78
N ALA A 26 -11.23 3.92 -7.66
CA ALA A 26 -10.58 2.61 -7.58
C ALA A 26 -9.12 2.85 -7.18
N ILE A 27 -8.73 2.34 -6.01
CA ILE A 27 -7.40 2.57 -5.44
C ILE A 27 -6.67 1.26 -5.18
N SER A 28 -5.36 1.31 -5.30
CA SER A 28 -4.44 0.24 -5.00
C SER A 28 -3.70 0.57 -3.72
N VAL A 29 -3.84 -0.27 -2.69
CA VAL A 29 -3.13 -0.11 -1.43
C VAL A 29 -1.98 -1.10 -1.36
N GLN A 30 -0.79 -0.59 -1.08
CA GLN A 30 0.44 -1.35 -0.87
C GLN A 30 1.15 -0.84 0.38
N ARG A 31 1.76 -1.75 1.13
CA ARG A 31 2.59 -1.43 2.29
C ARG A 31 3.99 -1.95 2.04
N PHE A 32 4.96 -1.08 2.27
CA PHE A 32 6.37 -1.40 2.18
C PHE A 32 7.01 -1.31 3.55
N GLY A 33 7.99 -2.18 3.78
CA GLY A 33 8.87 -2.16 4.93
C GLY A 33 10.26 -1.76 4.47
N ILE A 34 10.91 -0.90 5.23
CA ILE A 34 12.29 -0.50 4.93
C ILE A 34 13.23 -1.64 5.34
N ASP A 35 14.11 -2.07 4.43
CA ASP A 35 15.21 -2.96 4.74
C ASP A 35 16.35 -2.15 5.37
N MET A 36 16.33 -2.06 6.70
CA MET A 36 17.33 -1.33 7.46
C MET A 36 18.76 -1.84 7.20
N SER A 37 18.93 -3.11 6.83
CA SER A 37 20.27 -3.66 6.54
C SER A 37 20.80 -3.10 5.24
N ALA A 38 19.98 -3.08 4.18
CA ALA A 38 20.34 -2.48 2.91
C ALA A 38 20.62 -0.97 3.06
N VAL A 39 19.76 -0.27 3.81
CA VAL A 39 19.94 1.16 4.11
C VAL A 39 21.26 1.43 4.83
N HIS A 40 21.61 0.65 5.87
CA HIS A 40 22.86 0.86 6.61
C HIS A 40 24.10 0.59 5.75
N LYS A 41 24.08 -0.43 4.88
CA LYS A 41 25.19 -0.69 3.96
C LYS A 41 25.39 0.48 3.00
N GLN A 42 24.30 0.97 2.42
CA GLN A 42 24.36 2.09 1.49
C GLN A 42 24.84 3.35 2.19
N ALA A 43 24.26 3.71 3.32
CA ALA A 43 24.69 4.86 4.13
C ALA A 43 26.16 4.77 4.57
N GLY A 44 26.64 3.57 4.94
CA GLY A 44 28.05 3.35 5.26
C GLY A 44 28.98 3.58 4.06
N LEU A 45 28.57 3.15 2.87
CA LEU A 45 29.31 3.38 1.63
C LEU A 45 29.35 4.86 1.25
N GLU A 46 28.23 5.57 1.42
CA GLU A 46 28.16 7.03 1.24
C GLU A 46 29.16 7.76 2.14
N MET A 47 29.23 7.35 3.42
CA MET A 47 30.19 7.92 4.38
C MET A 47 31.64 7.62 4.02
N MET A 48 31.96 6.42 3.54
CA MET A 48 33.33 6.06 3.15
C MET A 48 33.79 6.80 1.89
N LEU A 49 32.90 6.98 0.92
CA LEU A 49 33.24 7.63 -0.36
C LEU A 49 33.09 9.16 -0.31
N GLY A 50 32.42 9.70 0.71
CA GLY A 50 32.13 11.13 0.83
C GLY A 50 31.22 11.67 -0.29
N SER A 51 30.59 10.78 -1.08
CA SER A 51 29.78 11.11 -2.23
C SER A 51 28.64 10.10 -2.38
N PRO A 52 27.38 10.52 -2.15
CA PRO A 52 26.22 9.66 -2.32
C PRO A 52 26.03 9.15 -3.76
N VAL A 53 26.37 10.00 -4.73
CA VAL A 53 26.29 9.65 -6.15
C VAL A 53 27.26 8.52 -6.46
N LEU A 54 28.50 8.58 -5.98
CA LEU A 54 29.47 7.52 -6.22
C LEU A 54 29.08 6.21 -5.53
N ALA A 55 28.53 6.30 -4.31
CA ALA A 55 28.02 5.15 -3.57
C ALA A 55 26.85 4.46 -4.28
N SER A 56 25.94 5.20 -4.92
CA SER A 56 24.82 4.61 -5.69
C SER A 56 25.27 3.84 -6.94
N ILE A 57 26.44 4.17 -7.51
CA ILE A 57 26.97 3.50 -8.71
C ILE A 57 27.86 2.31 -8.32
N MET A 58 28.61 2.43 -7.23
CA MET A 58 29.58 1.42 -6.77
C MET A 58 29.00 0.43 -5.76
N GLY A 59 27.87 0.77 -5.14
CA GLY A 59 27.18 -0.06 -4.17
C GLY A 59 26.36 -1.16 -4.82
N PRO A 60 25.98 -2.19 -4.06
CA PRO A 60 25.03 -3.18 -4.55
C PRO A 60 23.66 -2.49 -4.70
N ASP A 61 23.04 -2.64 -5.87
CA ASP A 61 21.70 -2.10 -6.22
C ASP A 61 20.60 -2.91 -5.48
N GLU A 62 20.69 -2.95 -4.16
CA GLU A 62 19.76 -3.66 -3.27
C GLU A 62 18.46 -2.84 -3.10
N ASP A 63 17.31 -3.51 -3.17
CA ASP A 63 16.03 -2.89 -2.83
C ASP A 63 16.01 -2.42 -1.37
N LEU A 64 15.88 -1.11 -1.16
CA LEU A 64 15.79 -0.50 0.17
C LEU A 64 14.42 -0.69 0.84
N ALA A 65 13.41 -1.07 0.07
CA ALA A 65 12.07 -1.29 0.54
C ALA A 65 11.50 -2.58 -0.04
N LYS A 66 10.85 -3.38 0.80
CA LYS A 66 10.24 -4.65 0.42
C LYS A 66 8.73 -4.59 0.63
N HIS A 67 7.99 -5.26 -0.23
CA HIS A 67 6.55 -5.43 -0.05
C HIS A 67 6.27 -6.20 1.25
N VAL A 68 5.48 -5.59 2.13
CA VAL A 68 5.00 -6.19 3.40
C VAL A 68 3.57 -6.73 3.24
N MET A 69 2.88 -6.30 2.19
CA MET A 69 1.57 -6.84 1.82
C MET A 69 1.46 -6.94 0.31
N GLU A 70 0.64 -7.88 -0.14
CA GLU A 70 0.18 -7.92 -1.52
C GLU A 70 -0.64 -6.67 -1.84
N LYS A 71 -0.64 -6.31 -3.13
CA LYS A 71 -1.41 -5.20 -3.65
C LYS A 71 -2.90 -5.50 -3.49
N ILE A 72 -3.63 -4.67 -2.75
CA ILE A 72 -5.08 -4.82 -2.60
C ILE A 72 -5.78 -3.71 -3.38
N GLU A 73 -6.67 -4.12 -4.30
CA GLU A 73 -7.53 -3.20 -5.04
C GLU A 73 -8.88 -3.07 -4.37
N VAL A 74 -9.25 -1.83 -4.03
CA VAL A 74 -10.52 -1.51 -3.40
C VAL A 74 -11.22 -0.36 -4.10
N ILE A 75 -12.55 -0.33 -3.97
CA ILE A 75 -13.39 0.72 -4.52
C ILE A 75 -13.92 1.58 -3.36
N LEU A 76 -13.86 2.90 -3.52
CA LEU A 76 -14.37 3.89 -2.57
C LEU A 76 -15.38 4.82 -3.26
N CYS A 77 -16.35 5.31 -2.48
CA CYS A 77 -17.20 6.42 -2.91
C CYS A 77 -16.48 7.76 -2.69
N GLU A 78 -16.99 8.84 -3.28
CA GLU A 78 -16.48 10.21 -3.10
C GLU A 78 -16.35 10.62 -1.63
N GLU A 79 -17.34 10.33 -0.77
CA GLU A 79 -17.26 10.75 0.64
C GLU A 79 -16.13 10.05 1.42
N CYS A 80 -15.84 8.78 1.11
CA CYS A 80 -14.91 7.98 1.90
C CYS A 80 -13.45 8.20 1.52
N ILE A 81 -13.17 8.64 0.29
CA ILE A 81 -11.79 8.96 -0.11
C ILE A 81 -11.29 10.22 0.63
N ASP A 82 -12.15 11.21 0.84
CA ASP A 82 -11.74 12.50 1.42
C ASP A 82 -11.52 12.42 2.94
N THR A 83 -12.23 11.52 3.62
CA THR A 83 -12.33 11.57 5.09
C THR A 83 -11.98 10.27 5.81
N ARG A 84 -11.91 9.13 5.11
CA ARG A 84 -11.89 7.81 5.78
C ARG A 84 -10.80 6.85 5.28
N ILE A 85 -9.72 7.37 4.71
CA ILE A 85 -8.56 6.55 4.34
C ILE A 85 -7.92 5.83 5.54
N PRO A 86 -7.76 6.44 6.73
CA PRO A 86 -7.20 5.71 7.88
C PRO A 86 -8.01 4.44 8.24
N ILE A 87 -9.35 4.56 8.24
CA ILE A 87 -10.27 3.44 8.52
C ILE A 87 -10.14 2.34 7.46
N LEU A 88 -9.89 2.71 6.20
CA LEU A 88 -9.63 1.73 5.15
C LEU A 88 -8.37 0.92 5.46
N ILE A 89 -7.28 1.58 5.87
CA ILE A 89 -6.01 0.91 6.17
C ILE A 89 -6.19 -0.09 7.32
N GLU A 90 -6.80 0.34 8.43
CA GLU A 90 -7.08 -0.54 9.58
C GLU A 90 -7.87 -1.79 9.16
N ARG A 91 -8.94 -1.62 8.37
CA ARG A 91 -9.75 -2.75 7.90
C ARG A 91 -9.01 -3.69 6.95
N LEU A 92 -8.06 -3.16 6.18
CA LEU A 92 -7.22 -3.99 5.31
C LEU A 92 -6.23 -4.81 6.13
N GLU A 93 -5.73 -4.25 7.23
CA GLU A 93 -4.86 -4.96 8.17
C GLU A 93 -5.61 -6.07 8.92
N GLU A 94 -6.81 -5.80 9.44
CA GLU A 94 -7.67 -6.79 10.10
C GLU A 94 -8.02 -7.98 9.18
N LYS A 95 -8.37 -7.69 7.91
CA LYS A 95 -8.67 -8.74 6.94
C LYS A 95 -7.46 -9.63 6.68
N ARG A 96 -6.26 -9.05 6.61
CA ARG A 96 -5.03 -9.80 6.40
C ARG A 96 -4.74 -10.76 7.55
N GLU A 97 -4.86 -10.31 8.80
CA GLU A 97 -4.65 -11.17 9.97
C GLU A 97 -5.60 -12.38 9.93
N SER A 98 -6.87 -12.15 9.59
CA SER A 98 -7.87 -13.21 9.45
C SER A 98 -7.58 -14.22 8.32
N GLU A 99 -6.91 -13.79 7.24
CA GLU A 99 -6.52 -14.66 6.12
C GLU A 99 -5.25 -15.46 6.45
N GLN A 100 -4.28 -14.85 7.13
CA GLN A 100 -3.05 -15.51 7.56
C GLN A 100 -3.30 -16.61 8.59
N GLU A 101 -4.24 -16.41 9.52
CA GLU A 101 -4.66 -17.44 10.48
C GLU A 101 -5.36 -18.63 9.81
N ARG A 102 -6.02 -18.42 8.67
CA ARG A 102 -6.67 -19.50 7.90
C ARG A 102 -5.71 -20.35 7.08
N ILE A 103 -4.56 -19.81 6.70
CA ILE A 103 -3.53 -20.55 5.93
C ILE A 103 -2.64 -21.38 6.86
N THR A 104 -2.57 -21.02 8.15
CA THR A 104 -1.69 -21.66 9.15
C THR A 104 -2.39 -22.75 9.99
N ARG A 105 -3.66 -23.05 9.71
CA ARG A 105 -4.43 -24.17 10.30
C ARG A 105 -4.78 -25.19 9.24
#